data_AF-A0A829YKP3-F1
#
_entry.id   AF-A0A829YKP3-F1
#
_cell.length_a   1.000
_cell.length_b   1.000
_cell.length_c   1.000
_cell.angle_alpha   90.00
_cell.angle_beta   90.00
_cell.angle_gamma   90.00
#
_symmetry.space_group_name_H-M   'P 1'
#
loop_
_entity.id
_entity.type
_entity.pdbx_description
1 polymer ?
#
loop_
_entity_poly.entity_id
_entity_poly.type
_entity_poly.pdbx_seq_one_letter_code
_entity_poly.pdbx_strand_id
1 'polypeptide(L)'
;MADWLKAAETKQLRESIDWHLANVADDRALRDRLEGMAATRRFQALAWYWAPRLYKRSRAVFLPFIQQHFAEHFSDPDNNRWDAIAWSGDVAASLDPWLVELEERGEVRLFRRLYEWKHRKSVGWGLNAEVWRKDLLQRFKDASAARRSQVLQMFESHAELDEPAALELYRIDAELAEPFILKHLPRRWFGDEAKRRLWSGLADLATQRGRSDFYFKLYRQQIALDTWQRDTMELCANIPDPNALVAALEQRHPEGAWQGLGKQFHKLLELRGRDAVPYVRKHLRHIFSWRGNDGYAEIVALAKKQQWQDVWAAVIVTCGNPNQYNEAVREVLKDNSVSDAERVRRLSMLSGVSSEWNGLGWGLARVQQLDEANALEIYERYPAMVRQTFKSHVTPAWSDDYYRLFERAWDRGDEELADYLASRYVTRSYFSKKTKSNINEQVAEKFVALKLGDEDFARRAANVLTLVPAYSIFDYNRLVRENRLARLLFERSVKSFLGSPAAVRDLVEGGEVHVQQLAYRVLASKDERAQELARDNLDILIGTLLRPLHRRTRFAAFGALVNAATNLECARRVLGKARSAFALPDRRYPKEQLVGLIAKILARYPELGGPREQRVIYRRAG
;
A
#
# COMPACT_ATOMS: atom_id res chain seq x y z
N MET A 1 -30.23 -13.63 28.62
CA MET A 1 -30.36 -14.17 27.24
C MET A 1 -30.89 -13.05 26.38
N ALA A 2 -30.22 -12.67 25.29
CA ALA A 2 -30.52 -11.46 24.53
C ALA A 2 -31.95 -11.46 23.97
N ASP A 3 -32.65 -10.32 24.04
CA ASP A 3 -34.09 -10.22 23.73
C ASP A 3 -34.42 -10.62 22.28
N TRP A 4 -33.50 -10.38 21.34
CA TRP A 4 -33.65 -10.75 19.94
C TRP A 4 -33.76 -12.27 19.70
N LEU A 5 -33.20 -13.11 20.60
CA LEU A 5 -33.31 -14.57 20.49
C LEU A 5 -34.74 -15.07 20.75
N LYS A 6 -35.54 -14.29 21.49
CA LYS A 6 -36.94 -14.60 21.81
C LYS A 6 -37.94 -13.95 20.85
N ALA A 7 -37.48 -13.12 19.93
CA ALA A 7 -38.34 -12.43 18.98
C ALA A 7 -39.06 -13.42 18.04
N ALA A 8 -40.30 -13.09 17.66
CA ALA A 8 -41.14 -13.95 16.82
C ALA A 8 -40.47 -14.31 15.47
N GLU A 9 -39.78 -13.36 14.85
CA GLU A 9 -39.06 -13.58 13.58
C GLU A 9 -37.90 -14.57 13.75
N THR A 10 -37.19 -14.55 14.89
CA THR A 10 -36.12 -15.50 15.18
C THR A 10 -36.69 -16.92 15.34
N LYS A 11 -37.88 -17.05 15.96
CA LYS A 11 -38.59 -18.32 16.07
C LYS A 11 -39.03 -18.85 14.69
N GLN A 12 -39.67 -18.00 13.88
CA GLN A 12 -40.07 -18.34 12.51
C GLN A 12 -38.87 -18.76 11.64
N LEU A 13 -37.73 -18.09 11.81
CA LEU A 13 -36.51 -18.44 11.08
C LEU A 13 -35.97 -19.81 11.51
N ARG A 14 -35.99 -20.16 12.80
CA ARG A 14 -35.63 -21.51 13.27
C ARG A 14 -36.57 -22.57 12.71
N GLU A 15 -37.88 -22.33 12.75
CA GLU A 15 -38.89 -23.24 12.19
C GLU A 15 -38.66 -23.45 10.68
N SER A 16 -38.31 -22.39 9.95
CA SER A 16 -38.00 -22.45 8.52
C SER A 16 -36.72 -23.24 8.24
N ILE A 17 -35.67 -23.04 9.05
CA ILE A 17 -34.43 -23.83 8.99
C ILE A 17 -34.73 -25.30 9.25
N ASP A 18 -35.50 -25.62 10.29
CA ASP A 18 -35.85 -27.01 10.63
C ASP A 18 -36.66 -27.67 9.52
N TRP A 19 -37.63 -26.95 8.95
CA TRP A 19 -38.40 -27.43 7.82
C TRP A 19 -37.50 -27.75 6.62
N HIS A 20 -36.57 -26.87 6.26
CA HIS A 20 -35.65 -27.11 5.15
C HIS A 20 -34.69 -28.27 5.42
N LEU A 21 -34.16 -28.38 6.63
CA LEU A 21 -33.29 -29.49 7.03
C LEU A 21 -34.00 -30.84 6.95
N ALA A 22 -35.29 -30.90 7.31
CA ALA A 22 -36.08 -32.13 7.31
C ALA A 22 -36.64 -32.51 5.93
N ASN A 23 -37.02 -31.53 5.10
CA ASN A 23 -37.82 -31.77 3.89
C ASN A 23 -37.04 -31.64 2.57
N VAL A 24 -35.80 -31.16 2.59
CA VAL A 24 -34.98 -31.07 1.37
C VAL A 24 -33.91 -32.15 1.40
N ALA A 25 -34.05 -33.17 0.56
CA ALA A 25 -33.12 -34.30 0.50
C ALA A 25 -31.81 -33.98 -0.24
N ASP A 26 -31.85 -33.17 -1.30
CA ASP A 26 -30.66 -32.79 -2.07
C ASP A 26 -29.86 -31.68 -1.38
N ASP A 27 -28.56 -31.93 -1.13
CA ASP A 27 -27.71 -31.02 -0.37
C ASP A 27 -27.41 -29.71 -1.11
N ARG A 28 -27.34 -29.72 -2.45
CA ARG A 28 -27.12 -28.50 -3.23
C ARG A 28 -28.36 -27.62 -3.23
N ALA A 29 -29.54 -28.21 -3.46
CA ALA A 29 -30.83 -27.52 -3.36
C ALA A 29 -31.06 -26.97 -1.95
N LEU A 30 -30.67 -27.70 -0.90
CA LEU A 30 -30.72 -27.19 0.47
C LEU A 30 -29.80 -25.97 0.63
N ARG A 31 -28.54 -26.07 0.21
CA ARG A 31 -27.59 -24.93 0.27
C ARG A 31 -28.16 -23.69 -0.43
N ASP A 32 -28.69 -23.85 -1.64
CA ASP A 32 -29.20 -22.72 -2.43
C ASP A 32 -30.43 -22.06 -1.78
N ARG A 33 -31.30 -22.87 -1.13
CA ARG A 33 -32.42 -22.33 -0.32
C ARG A 33 -31.94 -21.59 0.92
N LEU A 34 -30.90 -22.08 1.59
CA LEU A 34 -30.31 -21.41 2.74
C LEU A 34 -29.58 -20.11 2.36
N GLU A 35 -28.98 -20.03 1.16
CA GLU A 35 -28.34 -18.81 0.64
C GLU A 35 -29.34 -17.66 0.52
N GLY A 36 -30.58 -17.95 0.13
CA GLY A 36 -31.67 -16.96 0.12
C GLY A 36 -31.99 -16.38 1.50
N MET A 37 -31.85 -17.18 2.56
CA MET A 37 -32.06 -16.72 3.95
C MET A 37 -30.83 -16.02 4.53
N ALA A 38 -29.62 -16.35 4.03
CA ALA A 38 -28.35 -15.81 4.51
C ALA A 38 -28.18 -14.30 4.26
N ALA A 39 -29.04 -13.69 3.44
CA ALA A 39 -29.14 -12.24 3.30
C ALA A 39 -29.59 -11.53 4.60
N THR A 40 -30.23 -12.26 5.53
CA THR A 40 -30.68 -11.70 6.81
C THR A 40 -29.61 -11.81 7.89
N ARG A 41 -29.36 -10.72 8.63
CA ARG A 41 -28.42 -10.72 9.77
C ARG A 41 -28.82 -11.70 10.88
N ARG A 42 -30.14 -11.92 11.07
CA ARG A 42 -30.68 -12.88 12.04
C ARG A 42 -30.33 -14.33 11.67
N PHE A 43 -30.34 -14.69 10.39
CA PHE A 43 -29.91 -16.02 9.96
C PHE A 43 -28.43 -16.25 10.29
N GLN A 44 -27.56 -15.29 9.96
CA GLN A 44 -26.13 -15.38 10.25
C GLN A 44 -25.85 -15.52 11.75
N ALA A 45 -26.57 -14.76 12.59
CA ALA A 45 -26.46 -14.82 14.06
C ALA A 45 -26.96 -16.15 14.67
N LEU A 46 -27.71 -16.96 13.92
CA LEU A 46 -28.10 -18.32 14.31
C LEU A 46 -27.09 -19.39 13.88
N ALA A 47 -25.85 -19.01 13.50
CA ALA A 47 -24.81 -19.96 13.10
C ALA A 47 -24.61 -21.11 14.10
N TRP A 48 -24.71 -20.84 15.40
CA TRP A 48 -24.62 -21.87 16.44
C TRP A 48 -25.72 -22.93 16.38
N TYR A 49 -26.85 -22.63 15.74
CA TYR A 49 -28.00 -23.52 15.60
C TYR A 49 -27.90 -24.38 14.33
N TRP A 50 -27.69 -23.75 13.18
CA TRP A 50 -27.73 -24.44 11.89
C TRP A 50 -26.38 -25.02 11.46
N ALA A 51 -25.25 -24.39 11.80
CA ALA A 51 -23.94 -24.80 11.28
C ALA A 51 -23.50 -26.20 11.73
N PRO A 52 -23.66 -26.61 13.01
CA PRO A 52 -23.34 -27.97 13.45
C PRO A 52 -24.14 -29.03 12.67
N ARG A 53 -25.43 -28.75 12.44
CA ARG A 53 -26.36 -29.68 11.77
C ARG A 53 -26.01 -29.85 10.29
N LEU A 54 -25.72 -28.75 9.59
CA LEU A 54 -25.26 -28.79 8.20
C LEU A 54 -23.91 -29.46 8.05
N TYR A 55 -22.98 -29.18 8.98
CA TYR A 55 -21.67 -29.80 8.99
C TYR A 55 -21.78 -31.33 9.13
N LYS A 56 -22.60 -31.81 10.07
CA LYS A 56 -22.86 -33.24 10.29
C LYS A 56 -23.54 -33.89 9.09
N ARG A 57 -24.41 -33.16 8.38
CA ARG A 57 -25.12 -33.66 7.19
C ARG A 57 -24.17 -33.88 6.01
N SER A 58 -23.44 -32.84 5.60
CA SER A 58 -22.54 -32.92 4.44
C SER A 58 -21.46 -31.86 4.48
N ARG A 59 -20.33 -32.19 5.11
CA ARG A 59 -19.18 -31.30 5.23
C ARG A 59 -18.73 -30.70 3.90
N ALA A 60 -18.59 -31.55 2.87
CA ALA A 60 -18.06 -31.12 1.57
C ALA A 60 -18.92 -30.05 0.89
N VAL A 61 -20.25 -30.12 1.08
CA VAL A 61 -21.19 -29.16 0.49
C VAL A 61 -21.32 -27.90 1.33
N PHE A 62 -21.41 -28.06 2.66
CA PHE A 62 -21.78 -26.95 3.55
C PHE A 62 -20.62 -26.20 4.19
N LEU A 63 -19.39 -26.74 4.17
CA LEU A 63 -18.24 -26.04 4.78
C LEU A 63 -17.99 -24.64 4.17
N PRO A 64 -18.02 -24.43 2.84
CA PRO A 64 -17.88 -23.09 2.26
C PRO A 64 -19.02 -22.15 2.70
N PHE A 65 -20.26 -22.65 2.73
CA PHE A 65 -21.44 -21.90 3.16
C PHE A 65 -21.33 -21.47 4.62
N ILE A 66 -20.93 -22.39 5.51
CA ILE A 66 -20.67 -22.10 6.93
C ILE A 66 -19.61 -21.01 7.04
N GLN A 67 -18.45 -21.16 6.38
CA GLN A 67 -17.37 -20.17 6.50
C GLN A 67 -17.77 -18.77 6.02
N GLN A 68 -18.61 -18.68 4.98
CA GLN A 68 -19.08 -17.42 4.42
C GLN A 68 -20.07 -16.68 5.34
N HIS A 69 -20.99 -17.40 5.99
CA HIS A 69 -22.15 -16.81 6.68
C HIS A 69 -22.14 -16.95 8.19
N PHE A 70 -21.07 -17.50 8.76
CA PHE A 70 -20.93 -17.66 10.20
C PHE A 70 -20.74 -16.30 10.90
N ALA A 71 -21.55 -16.03 11.93
CA ALA A 71 -21.43 -14.86 12.79
C ALA A 71 -21.44 -15.24 14.28
N GLU A 72 -20.64 -14.52 15.07
CA GLU A 72 -20.51 -14.68 16.54
C GLU A 72 -21.22 -13.55 17.30
N HIS A 73 -21.82 -12.64 16.55
CA HIS A 73 -22.49 -11.44 17.05
C HIS A 73 -23.76 -11.21 16.24
N PHE A 74 -24.70 -10.51 16.85
CA PHE A 74 -25.86 -9.97 16.19
C PHE A 74 -25.68 -8.45 16.05
N SER A 75 -25.91 -7.92 14.86
CA SER A 75 -25.95 -6.48 14.60
C SER A 75 -27.38 -6.07 14.31
N ASP A 76 -27.97 -5.36 15.27
CA ASP A 76 -29.34 -4.87 15.18
C ASP A 76 -29.41 -3.68 14.21
N PRO A 77 -30.20 -3.77 13.12
CA PRO A 77 -30.29 -2.72 12.12
C PRO A 77 -30.98 -1.44 12.62
N ASP A 78 -31.81 -1.51 13.67
CA ASP A 78 -32.64 -0.37 14.09
C ASP A 78 -31.91 0.58 15.04
N ASN A 79 -30.91 0.09 15.77
CA ASN A 79 -30.17 0.86 16.77
C ASN A 79 -28.64 0.81 16.57
N ASN A 80 -28.16 0.15 15.51
CA ASN A 80 -26.74 -0.05 15.19
C ASN A 80 -25.92 -0.64 16.36
N ARG A 81 -26.59 -1.39 17.25
CA ARG A 81 -25.98 -2.06 18.40
C ARG A 81 -25.42 -3.41 17.99
N TRP A 82 -24.28 -3.75 18.58
CA TRP A 82 -23.60 -5.03 18.40
C TRP A 82 -23.70 -5.83 19.69
N ASP A 83 -24.42 -6.95 19.64
CA ASP A 83 -24.56 -7.85 20.77
C ASP A 83 -23.78 -9.14 20.50
N ALA A 84 -22.77 -9.41 21.35
CA ALA A 84 -22.04 -10.67 21.31
C ALA A 84 -22.95 -11.82 21.77
N ILE A 85 -22.91 -12.94 21.05
CA ILE A 85 -23.68 -14.12 21.42
C ILE A 85 -22.91 -14.87 22.51
N ALA A 86 -23.48 -14.96 23.71
CA ALA A 86 -22.82 -15.63 24.82
C ALA A 86 -22.76 -17.16 24.62
N TRP A 87 -21.60 -17.76 24.85
CA TRP A 87 -21.42 -19.22 24.86
C TRP A 87 -22.01 -19.82 26.14
N SER A 88 -23.33 -19.98 26.18
CA SER A 88 -24.07 -20.49 27.35
C SER A 88 -25.42 -21.07 26.94
N GLY A 89 -26.03 -21.91 27.80
CA GLY A 89 -27.33 -22.53 27.53
C GLY A 89 -27.35 -23.31 26.22
N ASP A 90 -28.38 -23.11 25.39
CA ASP A 90 -28.56 -23.78 24.11
C ASP A 90 -27.39 -23.60 23.13
N VAL A 91 -26.71 -22.45 23.19
CA VAL A 91 -25.53 -22.17 22.35
C VAL A 91 -24.40 -23.13 22.72
N ALA A 92 -24.09 -23.25 24.02
CA ALA A 92 -23.07 -24.16 24.50
C ALA A 92 -23.46 -25.63 24.25
N ALA A 93 -24.71 -26.00 24.51
CA ALA A 93 -25.20 -27.36 24.27
C ALA A 93 -25.09 -27.80 22.80
N SER A 94 -25.22 -26.85 21.85
CA SER A 94 -25.05 -27.11 20.42
C SER A 94 -23.57 -27.13 20.00
N LEU A 95 -22.79 -26.17 20.48
CA LEU A 95 -21.42 -25.94 19.99
C LEU A 95 -20.35 -26.77 20.70
N ASP A 96 -20.53 -27.18 21.96
CA ASP A 96 -19.53 -27.95 22.69
C ASP A 96 -19.28 -29.32 22.05
N PRO A 97 -20.30 -30.14 21.69
CA PRO A 97 -20.06 -31.40 20.98
C PRO A 97 -19.45 -31.18 19.61
N TRP A 98 -19.83 -30.10 18.92
CA TRP A 98 -19.31 -29.79 17.59
C TRP A 98 -17.84 -29.35 17.63
N LEU A 99 -17.43 -28.60 18.65
CA LEU A 99 -16.03 -28.23 18.86
C LEU A 99 -15.15 -29.48 19.06
N VAL A 100 -15.63 -30.48 19.81
CA VAL A 100 -14.95 -31.78 19.98
C VAL A 100 -14.87 -32.53 18.65
N GLU A 101 -15.98 -32.59 17.89
CA GLU A 101 -15.98 -33.25 16.57
C GLU A 101 -15.00 -32.59 15.60
N LEU A 102 -14.91 -31.25 15.60
CA LEU A 102 -13.97 -30.51 14.75
C LEU A 102 -12.51 -30.78 15.14
N GLU A 103 -12.24 -30.93 16.44
CA GLU A 103 -10.93 -31.31 16.95
C GLU A 103 -10.53 -32.72 16.50
N GLU A 104 -11.41 -33.71 16.69
CA GLU A 104 -11.17 -35.11 16.29
C GLU A 104 -10.94 -35.27 14.78
N ARG A 105 -11.68 -34.47 13.97
CA ARG A 105 -11.53 -34.44 12.51
C ARG A 105 -10.37 -33.56 12.04
N GLY A 106 -9.77 -32.77 12.92
CA GLY A 106 -8.65 -31.91 12.61
C GLY A 106 -8.99 -30.68 11.75
N GLU A 107 -10.20 -30.15 11.89
CA GLU A 107 -10.70 -28.98 11.15
C GLU A 107 -10.20 -27.66 11.71
N VAL A 108 -8.99 -27.28 11.33
CA VAL A 108 -8.25 -26.14 11.87
C VAL A 108 -9.05 -24.83 11.89
N ARG A 109 -9.65 -24.42 10.76
CA ARG A 109 -10.26 -23.08 10.65
C ARG A 109 -11.50 -22.90 11.52
N LEU A 110 -12.41 -23.88 11.51
CA LEU A 110 -13.63 -23.81 12.31
C LEU A 110 -13.32 -24.04 13.79
N PHE A 111 -12.38 -24.94 14.11
CA PHE A 111 -11.92 -25.15 15.48
C PHE A 111 -11.42 -23.83 16.09
N ARG A 112 -10.46 -23.13 15.44
CA ARG A 112 -9.92 -21.85 15.94
C ARG A 112 -11.04 -20.86 16.25
N ARG A 113 -11.96 -20.70 15.30
CA ARG A 113 -13.06 -19.74 15.41
C ARG A 113 -13.98 -20.05 16.60
N LEU A 114 -14.37 -21.31 16.76
CA LEU A 114 -15.21 -21.74 17.89
C LEU A 114 -14.47 -21.68 19.22
N TYR A 115 -13.21 -22.11 19.25
CA TYR A 115 -12.38 -22.07 20.45
C TYR A 115 -12.18 -20.62 20.94
N GLU A 116 -11.89 -19.70 20.04
CA GLU A 116 -11.76 -18.27 20.34
C GLU A 116 -13.06 -17.65 20.84
N TRP A 117 -14.20 -18.06 20.28
CA TRP A 117 -15.50 -17.62 20.74
C TRP A 117 -15.80 -18.15 22.16
N LYS A 118 -15.57 -19.44 22.41
CA LYS A 118 -15.80 -20.09 23.71
C LYS A 118 -14.95 -19.48 24.83
N HIS A 119 -13.68 -19.22 24.55
CA HIS A 119 -12.70 -18.79 25.57
C HIS A 119 -12.35 -17.30 25.47
N ARG A 120 -13.22 -16.50 24.86
CA ARG A 120 -13.09 -15.03 24.86
C ARG A 120 -13.10 -14.51 26.30
N LYS A 121 -12.22 -13.55 26.60
CA LYS A 121 -12.20 -12.88 27.91
C LYS A 121 -13.55 -12.20 28.17
N SER A 122 -14.03 -12.30 29.41
CA SER A 122 -15.24 -11.59 29.87
C SER A 122 -15.00 -10.08 30.00
N VAL A 123 -13.75 -9.65 30.21
CA VAL A 123 -13.33 -8.26 30.30
C VAL A 123 -12.09 -8.02 29.43
N GLY A 124 -12.14 -6.97 28.60
CA GLY A 124 -11.06 -6.63 27.66
C GLY A 124 -11.12 -7.40 26.34
N TRP A 125 -10.08 -7.24 25.51
CA TRP A 125 -9.98 -7.87 24.20
C TRP A 125 -9.16 -9.17 24.26
N GLY A 126 -9.56 -10.17 23.46
CA GLY A 126 -8.78 -11.39 23.20
C GLY A 126 -9.20 -12.64 23.98
N LEU A 127 -8.39 -13.68 23.83
CA LEU A 127 -8.58 -15.02 24.41
C LEU A 127 -8.06 -15.10 25.84
N ASN A 128 -8.67 -15.93 26.69
CA ASN A 128 -8.08 -16.28 27.98
C ASN A 128 -6.79 -17.12 27.75
N ALA A 129 -5.63 -16.45 27.85
CA ALA A 129 -4.35 -17.05 27.54
C ALA A 129 -3.96 -18.20 28.51
N GLU A 130 -4.43 -18.18 29.76
CA GLU A 130 -4.16 -19.25 30.72
C GLU A 130 -4.86 -20.56 30.31
N VAL A 131 -6.15 -20.47 29.99
CA VAL A 131 -6.93 -21.62 29.51
C VAL A 131 -6.37 -22.14 28.20
N TRP A 132 -6.03 -21.24 27.27
CA TRP A 132 -5.42 -21.59 26.00
C TRP A 132 -4.08 -22.31 26.16
N ARG A 133 -3.18 -21.83 27.03
CA ARG A 133 -1.90 -22.51 27.30
C ARG A 133 -2.10 -23.90 27.88
N LYS A 134 -3.00 -24.04 28.86
CA LYS A 134 -3.32 -25.32 29.48
C LYS A 134 -3.83 -26.32 28.44
N ASP A 135 -4.78 -25.89 27.62
CA ASP A 135 -5.41 -26.72 26.59
C ASP A 135 -4.42 -27.12 25.49
N LEU A 136 -3.63 -26.17 25.00
CA LEU A 136 -2.56 -26.39 24.03
C LEU A 136 -1.56 -27.43 24.54
N LEU A 137 -1.04 -27.24 25.76
CA LEU A 137 -0.05 -28.14 26.33
C LEU A 137 -0.59 -29.54 26.51
N GLN A 138 -1.81 -29.68 27.02
CA GLN A 138 -2.44 -30.99 27.20
C GLN A 138 -2.55 -31.72 25.85
N ARG A 139 -3.13 -31.06 24.84
CA ARG A 139 -3.34 -31.66 23.52
C ARG A 139 -2.04 -31.95 22.78
N PHE A 140 -1.03 -31.11 22.96
CA PHE A 140 0.27 -31.32 22.34
C PHE A 140 1.04 -32.49 22.99
N LYS A 141 0.91 -32.66 24.32
CA LYS A 141 1.46 -33.81 25.06
C LYS A 141 0.81 -35.13 24.65
N ASP A 142 -0.51 -35.13 24.53
CA ASP A 142 -1.29 -36.33 24.20
C ASP A 142 -1.21 -36.69 22.71
N ALA A 143 -0.85 -35.73 21.85
CA ALA A 143 -0.71 -35.96 20.42
C ALA A 143 0.53 -36.78 20.05
N SER A 144 0.33 -37.73 19.12
CA SER A 144 1.43 -38.40 18.43
C SER A 144 2.25 -37.41 17.59
N ALA A 145 3.50 -37.76 17.28
CA ALA A 145 4.40 -36.91 16.49
C ALA A 145 3.75 -36.42 15.18
N ALA A 146 3.00 -37.29 14.48
CA ALA A 146 2.30 -36.95 13.24
C ALA A 146 1.15 -35.93 13.41
N ARG A 147 0.55 -35.83 14.60
CA ARG A 147 -0.59 -34.94 14.88
C ARG A 147 -0.20 -33.62 15.55
N ARG A 148 1.01 -33.51 16.10
CA ARG A 148 1.47 -32.30 16.80
C ARG A 148 1.40 -31.04 15.93
N SER A 149 1.77 -31.13 14.65
CA SER A 149 1.68 -29.98 13.73
C SER A 149 0.23 -29.49 13.57
N GLN A 150 -0.72 -30.42 13.54
CA GLN A 150 -2.14 -30.07 13.46
C GLN A 150 -2.63 -29.43 14.75
N VAL A 151 -2.18 -29.88 15.93
CA VAL A 151 -2.48 -29.22 17.20
C VAL A 151 -1.97 -27.78 17.21
N LEU A 152 -0.71 -27.54 16.85
CA LEU A 152 -0.19 -26.17 16.78
C LEU A 152 -0.97 -25.30 15.80
N GLN A 153 -1.36 -25.87 14.65
CA GLN A 153 -2.26 -25.17 13.74
C GLN A 153 -3.61 -24.90 14.40
N MET A 154 -4.26 -25.84 15.07
CA MET A 154 -5.55 -25.60 15.73
C MET A 154 -5.49 -24.48 16.79
N PHE A 155 -4.34 -24.27 17.42
CA PHE A 155 -4.14 -23.28 18.48
C PHE A 155 -3.44 -21.99 18.03
N GLU A 156 -3.22 -21.81 16.73
CA GLU A 156 -2.61 -20.59 16.16
C GLU A 156 -3.63 -19.43 16.14
N SER A 157 -3.86 -18.89 17.35
CA SER A 157 -4.80 -17.82 17.71
C SER A 157 -4.08 -16.59 18.26
N HIS A 158 -4.79 -15.48 18.47
CA HIS A 158 -4.20 -14.28 19.10
C HIS A 158 -4.07 -14.42 20.63
N ALA A 159 -3.13 -15.26 21.07
CA ALA A 159 -2.79 -15.52 22.47
C ALA A 159 -1.27 -15.64 22.68
N GLU A 160 -0.82 -15.45 23.92
CA GLU A 160 0.61 -15.42 24.29
C GLU A 160 1.00 -16.64 25.14
N LEU A 161 2.18 -17.17 24.85
CA LEU A 161 2.86 -18.18 25.67
C LEU A 161 3.53 -17.53 26.89
N ASP A 162 3.74 -18.34 27.93
CA ASP A 162 4.70 -18.07 28.98
C ASP A 162 5.91 -19.00 28.83
N GLU A 163 6.98 -18.70 29.57
CA GLU A 163 8.22 -19.49 29.52
C GLU A 163 8.01 -20.97 29.89
N PRO A 164 7.26 -21.34 30.95
CA PRO A 164 6.99 -22.74 31.26
C PRO A 164 6.30 -23.49 30.12
N ALA A 165 5.26 -22.92 29.50
CA ALA A 165 4.59 -23.56 28.37
C ALA A 165 5.51 -23.72 27.17
N ALA A 166 6.30 -22.68 26.84
CA ALA A 166 7.25 -22.76 25.74
C ALA A 166 8.34 -23.81 25.98
N LEU A 167 8.86 -23.93 27.21
CA LEU A 167 9.81 -24.97 27.61
C LEU A 167 9.23 -26.37 27.41
N GLU A 168 7.99 -26.59 27.83
CA GLU A 168 7.32 -27.89 27.67
C GLU A 168 7.15 -28.26 26.19
N LEU A 169 6.66 -27.33 25.36
CA LEU A 169 6.55 -27.55 23.91
C LEU A 169 7.92 -27.88 23.29
N TYR A 170 8.95 -27.11 23.65
CA TYR A 170 10.30 -27.26 23.12
C TYR A 170 10.98 -28.57 23.54
N ARG A 171 10.72 -29.03 24.78
CA ARG A 171 11.24 -30.32 25.28
C ARG A 171 10.67 -31.50 24.50
N ILE A 172 9.37 -31.45 24.20
CA ILE A 172 8.63 -32.51 23.50
C ILE A 172 9.02 -32.59 22.04
N ASP A 173 9.06 -31.45 21.32
CA ASP A 173 9.36 -31.41 19.89
C ASP A 173 9.90 -30.02 19.49
N ALA A 174 11.21 -29.84 19.58
CA ALA A 174 11.85 -28.54 19.35
C ALA A 174 11.63 -28.03 17.92
N GLU A 175 11.91 -28.87 16.91
CA GLU A 175 11.88 -28.45 15.51
C GLU A 175 10.51 -27.93 15.08
N LEU A 176 9.45 -28.57 15.55
CA LEU A 176 8.08 -28.14 15.27
C LEU A 176 7.64 -26.95 16.14
N ALA A 177 8.07 -26.89 17.41
CA ALA A 177 7.63 -25.86 18.34
C ALA A 177 8.31 -24.50 18.13
N GLU A 178 9.56 -24.45 17.63
CA GLU A 178 10.34 -23.21 17.49
C GLU A 178 9.59 -22.08 16.74
N PRO A 179 9.04 -22.28 15.53
CA PRO A 179 8.31 -21.22 14.82
C PRO A 179 7.03 -20.78 15.55
N PHE A 180 6.35 -21.73 16.20
CA PHE A 180 5.15 -21.46 16.97
C PHE A 180 5.48 -20.61 18.21
N ILE A 181 6.52 -20.97 18.96
CA ILE A 181 6.97 -20.22 20.13
C ILE A 181 7.28 -18.77 19.75
N LEU A 182 8.06 -18.55 18.68
CA LEU A 182 8.41 -17.19 18.21
C LEU A 182 7.16 -16.36 17.85
N LYS A 183 6.15 -16.99 17.25
CA LYS A 183 4.92 -16.28 16.87
C LYS A 183 4.10 -15.83 18.08
N HIS A 184 4.18 -16.58 19.17
CA HIS A 184 3.36 -16.45 20.38
C HIS A 184 4.13 -15.91 21.60
N LEU A 185 5.32 -15.34 21.40
CA LEU A 185 5.99 -14.60 22.47
C LEU A 185 5.12 -13.43 22.95
N PRO A 186 5.24 -13.02 24.23
CA PRO A 186 4.51 -11.88 24.76
C PRO A 186 4.74 -10.62 23.91
N ARG A 187 3.69 -10.14 23.24
CA ARG A 187 3.74 -8.96 22.37
C ARG A 187 3.38 -7.75 23.20
N ARG A 188 4.41 -7.10 23.73
CA ARG A 188 4.21 -5.85 24.45
C ARG A 188 3.95 -4.71 23.47
N TRP A 189 2.87 -3.97 23.72
CA TRP A 189 2.48 -2.80 22.92
C TRP A 189 3.45 -1.63 23.14
N PHE A 190 3.34 -0.60 22.30
CA PHE A 190 4.21 0.58 22.28
C PHE A 190 4.62 1.09 23.68
N GLY A 191 5.93 1.23 23.91
CA GLY A 191 6.49 1.80 25.14
C GLY A 191 6.81 0.83 26.27
N ASP A 192 6.50 -0.47 26.13
CA ASP A 192 6.79 -1.50 27.13
C ASP A 192 8.12 -2.25 26.92
N GLU A 193 9.05 -1.65 26.19
CA GLU A 193 10.37 -2.22 25.85
C GLU A 193 11.20 -2.55 27.09
N ALA A 194 11.13 -1.69 28.11
CA ALA A 194 11.80 -1.90 29.41
C ALA A 194 11.26 -3.12 30.17
N LYS A 195 10.10 -3.65 29.78
CA LYS A 195 9.49 -4.82 30.41
C LYS A 195 9.79 -6.12 29.64
N ARG A 196 10.47 -6.06 28.50
CA ARG A 196 10.95 -7.27 27.80
C ARG A 196 11.85 -8.06 28.73
N ARG A 197 11.71 -9.39 28.72
CA ARG A 197 12.52 -10.30 29.52
C ARG A 197 12.81 -11.53 28.70
N LEU A 198 14.08 -11.80 28.48
CA LEU A 198 14.54 -13.03 27.85
C LEU A 198 14.11 -14.21 28.72
N TRP A 199 13.46 -15.19 28.10
CA TRP A 199 13.18 -16.49 28.71
C TRP A 199 14.48 -17.28 28.84
N SER A 200 15.20 -17.04 29.94
CA SER A 200 16.55 -17.57 30.17
C SER A 200 16.58 -19.09 30.18
N GLY A 201 15.59 -19.76 30.77
CA GLY A 201 15.54 -21.23 30.79
C GLY A 201 15.37 -21.82 29.39
N LEU A 202 14.55 -21.19 28.54
CA LEU A 202 14.40 -21.62 27.15
C LEU A 202 15.66 -21.32 26.33
N ALA A 203 16.26 -20.16 26.53
CA ALA A 203 17.50 -19.75 25.89
C ALA A 203 18.68 -20.68 26.24
N ASP A 204 18.82 -21.05 27.52
CA ASP A 204 19.84 -21.99 28.00
C ASP A 204 19.62 -23.38 27.40
N LEU A 205 18.38 -23.86 27.37
CA LEU A 205 18.05 -25.15 26.77
C LEU A 205 18.31 -25.18 25.25
N ALA A 206 18.02 -24.09 24.55
CA ALA A 206 18.34 -23.95 23.12
C ALA A 206 19.86 -24.00 22.89
N THR A 207 20.64 -23.33 23.75
CA THR A 207 22.10 -23.34 23.72
C THR A 207 22.66 -24.74 23.98
N GLN A 208 22.18 -25.42 25.02
CA GLN A 208 22.59 -26.79 25.37
C GLN A 208 22.30 -27.80 24.24
N ARG A 209 21.22 -27.58 23.46
CA ARG A 209 20.87 -28.40 22.30
C ARG A 209 21.56 -27.96 20.99
N GLY A 210 22.47 -26.98 21.04
CA GLY A 210 23.18 -26.48 19.86
C GLY A 210 22.31 -25.69 18.88
N ARG A 211 21.15 -25.20 19.31
CA ARG A 211 20.15 -24.48 18.48
C ARG A 211 20.38 -22.97 18.53
N SER A 212 21.54 -22.53 18.04
CA SER A 212 21.98 -21.13 18.11
C SER A 212 21.06 -20.16 17.36
N ASP A 213 20.54 -20.54 16.19
CA ASP A 213 19.60 -19.71 15.41
C ASP A 213 18.32 -19.39 16.19
N PHE A 214 17.73 -20.40 16.86
CA PHE A 214 16.55 -20.19 17.70
C PHE A 214 16.85 -19.32 18.91
N TYR A 215 17.99 -19.53 19.57
CA TYR A 215 18.45 -18.68 20.67
C TYR A 215 18.50 -17.21 20.26
N PHE A 216 19.12 -16.89 19.11
CA PHE A 216 19.24 -15.50 18.68
C PHE A 216 17.90 -14.89 18.23
N LYS A 217 17.01 -15.67 17.63
CA LYS A 217 15.64 -15.21 17.34
C LYS A 217 14.88 -14.85 18.62
N LEU A 218 14.99 -15.70 19.65
CA LEU A 218 14.40 -15.44 20.97
C LEU A 218 15.02 -14.19 21.62
N TYR A 219 16.35 -14.10 21.61
CA TYR A 219 17.11 -12.96 22.11
C TYR A 219 16.61 -11.65 21.49
N ARG A 220 16.59 -11.55 20.15
CA ARG A 220 16.20 -10.31 19.46
C ARG A 220 14.77 -9.87 19.80
N GLN A 221 13.85 -10.81 20.00
CA GLN A 221 12.45 -10.49 20.31
C GLN A 221 12.18 -10.17 21.79
N GLN A 222 12.99 -10.69 22.72
CA GLN A 222 12.70 -10.63 24.15
C GLN A 222 13.76 -9.94 25.02
N ILE A 223 14.94 -9.63 24.49
CA ILE A 223 15.99 -9.02 25.30
C ILE A 223 15.54 -7.65 25.86
N ALA A 224 15.84 -7.40 27.14
CA ALA A 224 15.67 -6.10 27.74
C ALA A 224 16.72 -5.13 27.18
N LEU A 225 16.34 -3.89 26.86
CA LEU A 225 17.24 -2.93 26.23
C LEU A 225 18.51 -2.68 27.05
N ASP A 226 18.42 -2.57 28.38
CA ASP A 226 19.59 -2.37 29.24
C ASP A 226 20.57 -3.55 29.20
N THR A 227 20.05 -4.77 29.05
CA THR A 227 20.89 -5.97 28.90
C THR A 227 21.54 -5.96 27.53
N TRP A 228 20.78 -5.69 26.47
CA TRP A 228 21.33 -5.55 25.13
C TRP A 228 22.41 -4.46 25.04
N GLN A 229 22.22 -3.32 25.71
CA GLN A 229 23.23 -2.26 25.77
C GLN A 229 24.52 -2.76 26.41
N ARG A 230 24.44 -3.49 27.53
CA ARG A 230 25.61 -4.10 28.18
C ARG A 230 26.31 -5.10 27.26
N ASP A 231 25.54 -6.02 26.68
CA ASP A 231 26.07 -7.07 25.82
C ASP A 231 26.77 -6.48 24.59
N THR A 232 26.20 -5.44 23.97
CA THR A 232 26.84 -4.76 22.84
C THR A 232 28.14 -4.04 23.23
N MET A 233 28.22 -3.45 24.43
CA MET A 233 29.48 -2.87 24.91
C MET A 233 30.54 -3.93 25.20
N GLU A 234 30.14 -5.08 25.73
CA GLU A 234 31.04 -6.22 25.95
C GLU A 234 31.59 -6.77 24.63
N LEU A 235 30.77 -6.87 23.59
CA LEU A 235 31.23 -7.25 22.25
C LEU A 235 32.27 -6.27 21.71
N CYS A 236 32.07 -4.96 21.92
CA CYS A 236 33.04 -3.95 21.49
C CYS A 236 34.38 -4.08 22.20
N ALA A 237 34.39 -4.50 23.47
CA ALA A 237 35.62 -4.73 24.23
C ALA A 237 36.33 -6.03 23.81
N ASN A 238 35.58 -7.08 23.49
CA ASN A 238 36.11 -8.44 23.34
C ASN A 238 36.35 -8.89 21.89
N ILE A 239 35.78 -8.23 20.89
CA ILE A 239 35.94 -8.60 19.48
C ILE A 239 36.80 -7.56 18.75
N PRO A 240 38.09 -7.81 18.51
CA PRO A 240 38.96 -6.85 17.83
C PRO A 240 38.57 -6.65 16.36
N ASP A 241 38.27 -7.74 15.64
CA ASP A 241 37.98 -7.69 14.21
C ASP A 241 36.68 -6.92 13.90
N PRO A 242 36.71 -5.86 13.06
CA PRO A 242 35.53 -5.04 12.75
C PRO A 242 34.39 -5.83 12.10
N ASN A 243 34.69 -6.78 11.20
CA ASN A 243 33.66 -7.54 10.49
C ASN A 243 32.96 -8.53 11.43
N ALA A 244 33.72 -9.23 12.28
CA ALA A 244 33.20 -10.09 13.32
C ALA A 244 32.36 -9.30 14.34
N LEU A 245 32.78 -8.08 14.71
CA LEU A 245 32.00 -7.21 15.58
C LEU A 245 30.64 -6.88 14.94
N VAL A 246 30.63 -6.42 13.68
CA VAL A 246 29.39 -6.08 12.97
C VAL A 246 28.48 -7.30 12.89
N ALA A 247 29.00 -8.48 12.54
CA ALA A 247 28.21 -9.71 12.50
C ALA A 247 27.60 -10.08 13.87
N ALA A 248 28.38 -9.94 14.96
CA ALA A 248 27.90 -10.23 16.30
C ALA A 248 26.83 -9.23 16.78
N LEU A 249 26.96 -7.94 16.42
CA LEU A 249 25.98 -6.90 16.69
C LEU A 249 24.68 -7.15 15.91
N GLU A 250 24.76 -7.51 14.63
CA GLU A 250 23.61 -7.88 13.79
C GLU A 250 22.83 -9.07 14.36
N GLN A 251 23.55 -10.09 14.82
CA GLN A 251 22.96 -11.30 15.38
C GLN A 251 22.15 -11.02 16.65
N ARG A 252 22.49 -9.95 17.37
CA ARG A 252 21.85 -9.52 18.62
C ARG A 252 20.98 -8.26 18.46
N HIS A 253 20.75 -7.78 17.24
CA HIS A 253 19.98 -6.56 17.04
C HIS A 253 18.51 -6.77 17.47
N PRO A 254 17.99 -6.00 18.44
CA PRO A 254 16.65 -6.22 18.97
C PRO A 254 15.57 -5.94 17.91
N GLU A 255 14.56 -6.81 17.83
CA GLU A 255 13.42 -6.67 16.92
C GLU A 255 12.32 -5.80 17.56
N GLY A 256 11.68 -4.95 16.76
CA GLY A 256 10.58 -4.09 17.18
C GLY A 256 10.74 -2.65 16.70
N ALA A 257 9.61 -1.98 16.44
CA ALA A 257 9.62 -0.62 15.93
C ALA A 257 9.87 0.39 17.06
N TRP A 258 10.66 1.45 16.77
CA TRP A 258 10.75 2.68 17.57
C TRP A 258 11.48 2.60 18.92
N GLN A 259 12.50 1.75 19.00
CA GLN A 259 13.22 1.43 20.24
C GLN A 259 14.14 2.53 20.78
N GLY A 260 14.35 3.64 20.06
CA GLY A 260 15.21 4.74 20.52
C GLY A 260 16.62 4.28 20.86
N LEU A 261 17.30 3.62 19.92
CA LEU A 261 18.63 3.04 20.13
C LEU A 261 19.77 4.04 19.93
N GLY A 262 19.48 5.29 19.62
CA GLY A 262 20.51 6.23 19.16
C GLY A 262 21.54 6.58 20.22
N LYS A 263 21.18 6.64 21.51
CA LYS A 263 22.20 6.80 22.58
C LYS A 263 23.19 5.63 22.63
N GLN A 264 22.71 4.41 22.37
CA GLN A 264 23.61 3.26 22.30
C GLN A 264 24.47 3.31 21.03
N PHE A 265 23.92 3.72 19.90
CA PHE A 265 24.71 3.92 18.68
C PHE A 265 25.79 4.98 18.85
N HIS A 266 25.49 6.07 19.56
CA HIS A 266 26.49 7.07 19.94
C HIS A 266 27.66 6.43 20.71
N LYS A 267 27.37 5.68 21.78
CA LYS A 267 28.40 4.98 22.57
C LYS A 267 29.24 4.00 21.73
N LEU A 268 28.60 3.25 20.83
CA LEU A 268 29.30 2.34 19.92
C LEU A 268 30.27 3.09 19.00
N LEU A 269 29.83 4.23 18.46
CA LEU A 269 30.67 5.08 17.61
C LEU A 269 31.80 5.77 18.38
N GLU A 270 31.56 6.19 19.63
CA GLU A 270 32.60 6.75 20.49
C GLU A 270 33.69 5.71 20.79
N LEU A 271 33.31 4.47 21.09
CA LEU A 271 34.25 3.43 21.49
C LEU A 271 35.01 2.82 20.31
N ARG A 272 34.32 2.57 19.18
CA ARG A 272 34.87 1.80 18.04
C ARG A 272 35.08 2.61 16.78
N GLY A 273 34.68 3.87 16.77
CA GLY A 273 34.90 4.74 15.63
C GLY A 273 34.23 4.24 14.35
N ARG A 274 35.02 4.21 13.27
CA ARG A 274 34.60 3.76 11.93
C ARG A 274 34.22 2.28 11.88
N ASP A 275 34.72 1.44 12.77
CA ASP A 275 34.43 0.00 12.78
C ASP A 275 32.93 -0.28 13.03
N ALA A 276 32.25 0.57 13.80
CA ALA A 276 30.82 0.42 14.11
C ALA A 276 29.89 1.03 13.05
N VAL A 277 30.43 1.82 12.11
CA VAL A 277 29.63 2.56 11.11
C VAL A 277 28.78 1.65 10.23
N PRO A 278 29.25 0.50 9.72
CA PRO A 278 28.42 -0.38 8.88
C PRO A 278 27.15 -0.84 9.61
N TYR A 279 27.28 -1.22 10.89
CA TYR A 279 26.16 -1.61 11.73
C TYR A 279 25.20 -0.43 11.98
N VAL A 280 25.73 0.72 12.43
CA VAL A 280 24.89 1.89 12.73
C VAL A 280 24.15 2.38 11.49
N ARG A 281 24.80 2.44 10.32
CA ARG A 281 24.19 2.87 9.06
C ARG A 281 23.01 2.00 8.64
N LYS A 282 23.10 0.69 8.86
CA LYS A 282 22.01 -0.24 8.54
C LYS A 282 20.78 -0.02 9.42
N HIS A 283 20.96 0.48 10.64
CA HIS A 283 19.91 0.61 11.66
C HIS A 283 19.53 2.05 12.03
N LEU A 284 19.91 3.05 11.22
CA LEU A 284 19.64 4.48 11.51
C LEU A 284 18.17 4.79 11.84
N ARG A 285 17.21 4.08 11.24
CA ARG A 285 15.78 4.25 11.54
C ARG A 285 15.42 4.02 13.01
N HIS A 286 16.23 3.26 13.74
CA HIS A 286 16.01 2.97 15.16
C HIS A 286 16.53 4.06 16.10
N ILE A 287 17.15 5.12 15.58
CA ILE A 287 17.43 6.37 16.33
C ILE A 287 16.11 7.06 16.72
N PHE A 288 15.09 6.97 15.86
CA PHE A 288 13.78 7.54 16.15
C PHE A 288 13.05 6.68 17.19
N SER A 289 12.53 7.33 18.22
CA SER A 289 11.55 6.79 19.15
C SER A 289 10.25 7.57 19.05
N TRP A 290 9.15 7.00 19.55
CA TRP A 290 7.87 7.71 19.62
C TRP A 290 7.91 8.99 20.49
N ARG A 291 8.91 9.13 21.37
CA ARG A 291 9.17 10.34 22.18
C ARG A 291 10.11 11.34 21.51
N GLY A 292 10.56 11.08 20.29
CA GLY A 292 11.49 11.90 19.52
C GLY A 292 12.80 11.18 19.20
N ASN A 293 13.79 11.95 18.74
CA ASN A 293 15.07 11.43 18.30
C ASN A 293 16.03 11.23 19.48
N ASP A 294 16.16 9.99 19.97
CA ASP A 294 17.08 9.67 21.07
C ASP A 294 18.52 9.55 20.54
N GLY A 295 19.47 10.31 21.09
CA GLY A 295 20.89 10.24 20.70
C GLY A 295 21.25 10.88 19.35
N TYR A 296 20.29 11.50 18.65
CA TYR A 296 20.53 12.12 17.34
C TYR A 296 21.55 13.26 17.39
N ALA A 297 21.40 14.18 18.35
CA ALA A 297 22.24 15.37 18.44
C ALA A 297 23.69 14.98 18.75
N GLU A 298 23.85 13.98 19.62
CA GLU A 298 25.13 13.43 20.04
C GLU A 298 25.87 12.77 18.85
N ILE A 299 25.17 11.94 18.05
CA ILE A 299 25.77 11.33 16.85
C ILE A 299 26.15 12.41 15.81
N VAL A 300 25.29 13.41 15.59
CA VAL A 300 25.57 14.50 14.66
C VAL A 300 26.80 15.30 15.11
N ALA A 301 26.89 15.63 16.41
CA ALA A 301 28.02 16.34 16.98
C ALA A 301 29.31 15.52 16.89
N LEU A 302 29.26 14.22 17.19
CA LEU A 302 30.39 13.31 17.06
C LEU A 302 30.87 13.21 15.61
N ALA A 303 29.94 13.03 14.66
CA ALA A 303 30.27 12.95 13.24
C ALA A 303 30.91 14.25 12.72
N LYS A 304 30.43 15.43 13.16
CA LYS A 304 31.07 16.72 12.86
C LYS A 304 32.48 16.79 13.45
N LYS A 305 32.64 16.47 14.74
CA LYS A 305 33.94 16.49 15.45
C LYS A 305 34.98 15.58 14.77
N GLN A 306 34.57 14.40 14.34
CA GLN A 306 35.44 13.41 13.68
C GLN A 306 35.52 13.57 12.16
N GLN A 307 34.86 14.59 11.59
CA GLN A 307 34.77 14.83 10.14
C GLN A 307 34.21 13.64 9.34
N TRP A 308 33.34 12.84 9.93
CA TRP A 308 32.65 11.73 9.26
C TRP A 308 31.43 12.22 8.48
N GLN A 309 31.69 12.92 7.37
CA GLN A 309 30.67 13.58 6.54
C GLN A 309 29.59 12.60 6.03
N ASP A 310 29.97 11.37 5.71
CA ASP A 310 29.04 10.33 5.26
C ASP A 310 28.08 9.85 6.36
N VAL A 311 28.56 9.78 7.61
CA VAL A 311 27.73 9.43 8.77
C VAL A 311 26.82 10.60 9.14
N TRP A 312 27.37 11.82 9.16
CA TRP A 312 26.63 13.06 9.40
C TRP A 312 25.45 13.20 8.44
N ALA A 313 25.69 13.10 7.15
CA ALA A 313 24.65 13.23 6.13
C ALA A 313 23.61 12.10 6.24
N ALA A 314 24.04 10.85 6.43
CA ALA A 314 23.12 9.72 6.56
C ALA A 314 22.17 9.87 7.76
N VAL A 315 22.69 10.31 8.92
CA VAL A 315 21.89 10.54 10.13
C VAL A 315 20.90 11.69 9.92
N ILE A 316 21.31 12.79 9.29
CA ILE A 316 20.41 13.91 8.99
C ILE A 316 19.30 13.50 8.02
N VAL A 317 19.65 12.84 6.91
CA VAL A 317 18.70 12.44 5.88
C VAL A 317 17.70 11.43 6.41
N THR A 318 18.16 10.40 7.12
CA THR A 318 17.31 9.30 7.59
C THR A 318 16.54 9.64 8.88
N CYS A 319 17.14 10.38 9.80
CA CYS A 319 16.60 10.55 11.17
C CYS A 319 16.20 11.99 11.50
N GLY A 320 16.71 12.98 10.76
CA GLY A 320 16.43 14.39 11.01
C GLY A 320 14.95 14.72 10.80
N ASN A 321 14.42 15.61 11.63
CA ASN A 321 13.14 16.27 11.33
C ASN A 321 13.35 17.38 10.27
N PRO A 322 12.27 17.93 9.67
CA PRO A 322 12.39 18.94 8.62
C PRO A 322 13.22 20.17 9.02
N ASN A 323 13.15 20.61 10.27
CA ASN A 323 13.91 21.77 10.75
C ASN A 323 15.40 21.45 10.81
N GLN A 324 15.76 20.30 11.40
CA GLN A 324 17.15 19.84 11.50
C GLN A 324 17.79 19.62 10.13
N TYR A 325 17.04 19.04 9.19
CA TYR A 325 17.48 18.87 7.81
C TYR A 325 17.77 20.21 7.13
N ASN A 326 16.84 21.17 7.23
CA ASN A 326 17.01 22.49 6.61
C ASN A 326 18.09 23.34 7.29
N GLU A 327 18.30 23.16 8.59
CA GLU A 327 19.43 23.77 9.30
C GLU A 327 20.76 23.24 8.76
N ALA A 328 20.90 21.92 8.61
CA ALA A 328 22.11 21.32 8.04
C ALA A 328 22.40 21.76 6.60
N VAL A 329 21.37 21.87 5.76
CA VAL A 329 21.51 22.41 4.39
C VAL A 329 22.00 23.87 4.45
N ARG A 330 21.40 24.69 5.31
CA ARG A 330 21.76 26.10 5.49
C ARG A 330 23.18 26.28 6.02
N GLU A 331 23.62 25.43 6.95
CA GLU A 331 25.00 25.41 7.44
C GLU A 331 25.99 25.18 6.29
N VAL A 332 25.73 24.21 5.42
CA VAL A 332 26.60 23.93 4.25
C VAL A 332 26.61 25.10 3.26
N LEU A 333 25.45 25.72 3.03
CA LEU A 333 25.34 26.88 2.13
C LEU A 333 26.14 28.09 2.63
N LYS A 334 26.07 28.36 3.94
CA LYS A 334 26.74 29.50 4.60
C LYS A 334 28.22 29.26 4.92
N ASP A 335 28.70 28.02 4.84
CA ASP A 335 30.10 27.70 5.08
C ASP A 335 30.99 28.28 3.97
N ASN A 336 31.52 29.49 4.22
CA ASN A 336 32.43 30.19 3.32
C ASN A 336 33.88 29.67 3.42
N SER A 337 34.18 28.75 4.36
CA SER A 337 35.53 28.19 4.52
C SER A 337 35.83 27.05 3.54
N VAL A 338 34.80 26.50 2.90
CA VAL A 338 34.94 25.39 1.94
C VAL A 338 34.84 25.85 0.49
N SER A 339 35.55 25.14 -0.39
CA SER A 339 35.47 25.35 -1.84
C SER A 339 34.07 25.02 -2.37
N ASP A 340 33.72 25.57 -3.54
CA ASP A 340 32.44 25.26 -4.19
C ASP A 340 32.29 23.76 -4.50
N ALA A 341 33.36 23.09 -4.90
CA ALA A 341 33.35 21.65 -5.16
C ALA A 341 33.03 20.84 -3.89
N GLU A 342 33.63 21.19 -2.76
CA GLU A 342 33.35 20.54 -1.48
C GLU A 342 31.92 20.84 -0.99
N ARG A 343 31.42 22.06 -1.19
CA ARG A 343 30.04 22.43 -0.86
C ARG A 343 29.04 21.63 -1.66
N VAL A 344 29.23 21.52 -2.98
CA VAL A 344 28.40 20.68 -3.85
C VAL A 344 28.44 19.24 -3.39
N ARG A 345 29.62 18.69 -3.08
CA ARG A 345 29.76 17.33 -2.55
C ARG A 345 28.94 17.12 -1.26
N ARG A 346 29.03 18.03 -0.29
CA ARG A 346 28.27 17.95 0.97
C ARG A 346 26.77 18.05 0.74
N LEU A 347 26.31 18.97 -0.12
CA LEU A 347 24.91 19.10 -0.50
C LEU A 347 24.39 17.81 -1.18
N SER A 348 25.17 17.22 -2.09
CA SER A 348 24.82 15.94 -2.72
C SER A 348 24.69 14.77 -1.73
N MET A 349 25.39 14.80 -0.59
CA MET A 349 25.19 13.80 0.46
C MET A 349 23.85 13.98 1.20
N LEU A 350 23.28 15.19 1.21
CA LEU A 350 21.99 15.51 1.84
C LEU A 350 20.78 15.25 0.94
N SER A 351 20.98 15.10 -0.37
CA SER A 351 19.89 14.85 -1.33
C SER A 351 19.45 13.37 -1.40
N GLY A 352 19.82 12.56 -0.41
CA GLY A 352 19.50 11.15 -0.37
C GLY A 352 18.04 10.87 -0.02
N VAL A 353 17.60 9.63 -0.29
CA VAL A 353 16.29 9.15 0.14
C VAL A 353 16.29 8.96 1.66
N SER A 354 15.35 9.59 2.37
CA SER A 354 15.25 9.52 3.84
C SER A 354 14.73 8.18 4.32
N SER A 355 13.75 7.61 3.61
CA SER A 355 13.30 6.25 3.89
C SER A 355 12.68 5.60 2.66
N GLU A 356 13.06 4.37 2.37
CA GLU A 356 12.40 3.51 1.37
C GLU A 356 11.59 2.41 2.04
N TRP A 357 10.37 2.21 1.56
CA TRP A 357 9.52 1.08 1.88
C TRP A 357 9.33 0.29 0.60
N ASN A 358 9.96 -0.88 0.51
CA ASN A 358 9.90 -1.73 -0.66
C ASN A 358 9.05 -2.97 -0.32
N GLY A 359 7.96 -3.15 -1.05
CA GLY A 359 7.09 -4.33 -1.00
C GLY A 359 6.98 -4.99 -2.38
N LEU A 360 6.31 -6.14 -2.46
CA LEU A 360 6.04 -6.82 -3.73
C LEU A 360 5.22 -5.91 -4.66
N GLY A 361 5.89 -5.32 -5.66
CA GLY A 361 5.27 -4.47 -6.69
C GLY A 361 5.05 -3.00 -6.31
N TRP A 362 5.55 -2.52 -5.17
CA TRP A 362 5.49 -1.09 -4.80
C TRP A 362 6.71 -0.66 -4.00
N GLY A 363 7.19 0.57 -4.28
CA GLY A 363 8.26 1.23 -3.53
C GLY A 363 7.80 2.62 -3.13
N LEU A 364 7.88 2.97 -1.85
CA LEU A 364 7.68 4.33 -1.36
C LEU A 364 9.01 4.89 -0.85
N ALA A 365 9.60 5.79 -1.63
CA ALA A 365 10.71 6.61 -1.20
C ALA A 365 10.17 7.89 -0.58
N ARG A 366 10.55 8.17 0.66
CA ARG A 366 10.37 9.45 1.34
C ARG A 366 11.67 10.23 1.22
N VAL A 367 11.57 11.53 0.96
CA VAL A 367 12.68 12.48 1.00
C VAL A 367 12.35 13.59 1.97
N GLN A 368 13.37 14.24 2.54
CA GLN A 368 13.19 15.45 3.35
C GLN A 368 12.89 16.64 2.44
N GLN A 369 11.83 17.40 2.70
CA GLN A 369 11.53 18.60 1.92
C GLN A 369 12.45 19.76 2.34
N LEU A 370 12.94 20.51 1.36
CA LEU A 370 13.67 21.76 1.61
C LEU A 370 12.68 22.87 2.01
N ASP A 371 13.07 23.80 2.85
CA ASP A 371 12.34 25.06 2.94
C ASP A 371 12.56 25.86 1.63
N GLU A 372 11.62 26.75 1.32
CA GLU A 372 11.69 27.52 0.06
C GLU A 372 12.94 28.42 0.00
N ALA A 373 13.41 28.91 1.15
CA ALA A 373 14.60 29.77 1.22
C ALA A 373 15.89 29.02 0.84
N ASN A 374 16.12 27.84 1.40
CA ASN A 374 17.26 27.00 1.05
C ASN A 374 17.14 26.53 -0.41
N ALA A 375 15.93 26.19 -0.87
CA ALA A 375 15.72 25.78 -2.25
C ALA A 375 16.06 26.90 -3.25
N LEU A 376 15.68 28.15 -2.95
CA LEU A 376 16.05 29.32 -3.72
C LEU A 376 17.56 29.57 -3.70
N GLU A 377 18.21 29.49 -2.54
CA GLU A 377 19.64 29.70 -2.41
C GLU A 377 20.45 28.64 -3.19
N ILE A 378 20.06 27.37 -3.12
CA ILE A 378 20.65 26.30 -3.95
C ILE A 378 20.38 26.58 -5.42
N TYR A 379 19.17 27.00 -5.80
CA TYR A 379 18.84 27.28 -7.20
C TYR A 379 19.64 28.45 -7.77
N GLU A 380 19.82 29.52 -6.99
CA GLU A 380 20.57 30.70 -7.40
C GLU A 380 22.05 30.40 -7.64
N ARG A 381 22.65 29.54 -6.81
CA ARG A 381 24.09 29.22 -6.85
C ARG A 381 24.41 27.98 -7.69
N TYR A 382 23.55 26.96 -7.64
CA TYR A 382 23.77 25.63 -8.22
C TYR A 382 22.47 25.10 -8.89
N PRO A 383 21.96 25.74 -9.96
CA PRO A 383 20.66 25.41 -10.54
C PRO A 383 20.52 23.94 -10.98
N ALA A 384 21.60 23.34 -11.49
CA ALA A 384 21.62 21.92 -11.87
C ALA A 384 21.29 20.97 -10.71
N MET A 385 21.67 21.32 -9.47
CA MET A 385 21.37 20.50 -8.30
C MET A 385 19.88 20.47 -8.01
N VAL A 386 19.16 21.58 -8.16
CA VAL A 386 17.69 21.61 -7.95
C VAL A 386 16.97 20.85 -9.05
N ARG A 387 17.45 20.93 -10.30
CA ARG A 387 16.86 20.19 -11.43
C ARG A 387 17.02 18.68 -11.33
N GLN A 388 18.11 18.20 -10.73
CA GLN A 388 18.47 16.78 -10.72
C GLN A 388 18.41 16.22 -9.30
N THR A 389 19.41 16.58 -8.51
CA THR A 389 19.73 15.98 -7.21
C THR A 389 18.66 16.26 -6.14
N PHE A 390 18.16 17.50 -6.08
CA PHE A 390 17.14 17.95 -5.14
C PHE A 390 15.73 18.03 -5.73
N LYS A 391 15.50 17.54 -6.96
CA LYS A 391 14.21 17.67 -7.66
C LYS A 391 13.03 17.17 -6.80
N SER A 392 13.20 16.01 -6.16
CA SER A 392 12.21 15.42 -5.25
C SER A 392 12.05 16.17 -3.92
N HIS A 393 13.07 16.93 -3.51
CA HIS A 393 13.10 17.70 -2.26
C HIS A 393 12.43 19.07 -2.38
N VAL A 394 12.07 19.48 -3.60
CA VAL A 394 11.30 20.70 -3.91
C VAL A 394 9.94 20.36 -4.51
N THR A 395 9.33 19.26 -4.06
CA THR A 395 7.99 18.88 -4.52
C THR A 395 6.97 19.63 -3.68
N PRO A 396 6.14 20.51 -4.26
CA PRO A 396 5.08 21.14 -3.50
C PRO A 396 4.28 20.10 -2.71
N ALA A 397 4.26 20.22 -1.38
CA ALA A 397 3.52 19.35 -0.45
C ALA A 397 2.53 20.13 0.44
N TRP A 398 1.96 19.50 1.47
CA TRP A 398 0.99 20.15 2.36
C TRP A 398 1.59 21.30 3.20
N SER A 399 2.91 21.31 3.43
CA SER A 399 3.63 22.31 4.24
C SER A 399 4.20 23.47 3.42
N ASP A 400 4.75 23.19 2.24
CA ASP A 400 5.50 24.16 1.43
C ASP A 400 5.01 24.15 -0.03
N ASP A 401 4.92 25.35 -0.60
CA ASP A 401 4.36 25.55 -1.94
C ASP A 401 5.39 25.90 -3.01
N TYR A 402 6.59 26.39 -2.66
CA TYR A 402 7.69 26.71 -3.59
C TYR A 402 7.32 27.72 -4.70
N TYR A 403 6.32 28.59 -4.48
CA TYR A 403 5.91 29.54 -5.51
C TYR A 403 7.01 30.54 -5.92
N ARG A 404 7.83 31.04 -5.00
CA ARG A 404 8.95 31.95 -5.31
C ARG A 404 10.02 31.24 -6.12
N LEU A 405 10.26 29.95 -5.85
CA LEU A 405 11.16 29.14 -6.66
C LEU A 405 10.61 28.97 -8.08
N PHE A 406 9.30 28.69 -8.21
CA PHE A 406 8.63 28.66 -9.51
C PHE A 406 8.74 29.98 -10.26
N GLU A 407 8.45 31.11 -9.60
CA GLU A 407 8.53 32.44 -10.20
C GLU A 407 9.95 32.74 -10.67
N ARG A 408 10.96 32.45 -9.84
CA ARG A 408 12.35 32.64 -10.23
C ARG A 408 12.78 31.74 -11.39
N ALA A 409 12.31 30.49 -11.43
CA ALA A 409 12.59 29.58 -12.54
C ALA A 409 11.93 30.09 -13.84
N TRP A 410 10.67 30.52 -13.75
CA TRP A 410 9.94 31.10 -14.86
C TRP A 410 10.63 32.34 -15.43
N ASP A 411 10.99 33.30 -14.57
CA ASP A 411 11.59 34.56 -15.00
C ASP A 411 13.00 34.40 -15.58
N ARG A 412 13.71 33.31 -15.22
CA ARG A 412 15.01 32.94 -15.82
C ARG A 412 14.89 32.09 -17.09
N GLY A 413 13.67 31.73 -17.52
CA GLY A 413 13.45 30.83 -18.66
C GLY A 413 13.85 29.39 -18.38
N ASP A 414 13.93 28.96 -17.11
CA ASP A 414 14.17 27.57 -16.73
C ASP A 414 12.88 26.75 -16.85
N GLU A 415 12.62 26.32 -18.08
CA GLU A 415 11.40 25.58 -18.43
C GLU A 415 11.30 24.26 -17.67
N GLU A 416 12.42 23.55 -17.47
CA GLU A 416 12.43 22.22 -16.84
C GLU A 416 11.93 22.29 -15.40
N LEU A 417 12.48 23.22 -14.59
CA LEU A 417 12.08 23.36 -13.20
C LEU A 417 10.69 23.99 -13.07
N ALA A 418 10.39 25.01 -13.88
CA ALA A 418 9.08 25.66 -13.86
C ALA A 418 7.94 24.69 -14.23
N ASP A 419 8.13 23.87 -15.28
CA ASP A 419 7.14 22.88 -15.71
C ASP A 419 7.00 21.75 -14.71
N TYR A 420 8.11 21.32 -14.08
CA TYR A 420 8.08 20.35 -13.00
C TYR A 420 7.23 20.84 -11.82
N LEU A 421 7.44 22.08 -11.34
CA LEU A 421 6.65 22.64 -10.24
C LEU A 421 5.18 22.82 -10.64
N ALA A 422 4.92 23.32 -11.86
CA ALA A 422 3.56 23.44 -12.41
C ALA A 422 2.83 22.09 -12.50
N SER A 423 3.55 20.99 -12.79
CA SER A 423 2.98 19.63 -12.82
C SER A 423 2.49 19.15 -11.45
N ARG A 424 3.01 19.74 -10.37
CA ARG A 424 2.56 19.44 -9.00
C ARG A 424 1.43 20.36 -8.58
N TYR A 425 1.39 21.60 -9.07
CA TYR A 425 0.28 22.51 -8.85
C TYR A 425 -1.00 22.08 -9.58
N VAL A 426 -0.88 21.55 -10.81
CA VAL A 426 -2.04 21.16 -11.63
C VAL A 426 -2.86 20.03 -11.01
N THR A 427 -2.29 19.23 -10.09
CA THR A 427 -2.99 18.10 -9.46
C THR A 427 -3.58 18.41 -8.09
N ARG A 428 -3.42 19.64 -7.58
CA ARG A 428 -3.87 20.00 -6.23
C ARG A 428 -5.33 20.41 -6.23
N SER A 429 -6.17 19.62 -5.56
CA SER A 429 -7.57 19.95 -5.24
C SER A 429 -7.81 20.28 -3.76
N TYR A 430 -6.85 19.98 -2.87
CA TYR A 430 -6.94 20.22 -1.43
C TYR A 430 -5.87 21.22 -0.98
N PHE A 431 -6.28 22.48 -0.77
CA PHE A 431 -5.52 23.36 0.11
C PHE A 431 -6.04 23.22 1.53
N SER A 432 -5.12 23.11 2.50
CA SER A 432 -5.49 23.36 3.89
C SER A 432 -5.92 24.84 4.00
N LYS A 433 -6.83 25.18 4.92
CA LYS A 433 -7.22 26.58 5.17
C LYS A 433 -6.03 27.51 5.49
N LYS A 434 -4.85 26.97 5.83
CA LYS A 434 -3.61 27.71 6.09
C LYS A 434 -2.80 28.03 4.84
N THR A 435 -2.94 27.26 3.75
CA THR A 435 -2.26 27.48 2.45
C THR A 435 -3.18 28.20 1.47
N LYS A 436 -3.76 29.34 1.91
CA LYS A 436 -4.64 30.25 1.15
C LYS A 436 -3.94 30.99 0.00
N SER A 437 -2.90 30.41 -0.56
CA SER A 437 -2.12 31.02 -1.62
C SER A 437 -2.82 30.77 -2.96
N ASN A 438 -3.10 31.83 -3.70
CA ASN A 438 -3.78 31.80 -5.00
C ASN A 438 -2.86 31.27 -6.13
N ILE A 439 -1.96 30.34 -5.81
CA ILE A 439 -0.87 29.87 -6.67
C ILE A 439 -1.38 29.29 -7.97
N ASN A 440 -2.44 28.48 -7.90
CA ASN A 440 -3.02 27.91 -9.10
C ASN A 440 -3.55 29.00 -10.05
N GLU A 441 -3.98 30.15 -9.52
CA GLU A 441 -4.39 31.29 -10.34
C GLU A 441 -3.18 32.03 -10.91
N GLN A 442 -2.16 32.29 -10.09
CA GLN A 442 -0.93 32.98 -10.51
C GLN A 442 -0.15 32.19 -11.57
N VAL A 443 0.01 30.88 -11.36
CA VAL A 443 0.64 29.97 -12.34
C VAL A 443 -0.22 29.90 -13.60
N ALA A 444 -1.56 29.82 -13.48
CA ALA A 444 -2.43 29.85 -14.65
C ALA A 444 -2.29 31.14 -15.47
N GLU A 445 -2.08 32.30 -14.82
CA GLU A 445 -1.86 33.58 -15.50
C GLU A 445 -0.57 33.60 -16.31
N LYS A 446 0.52 33.03 -15.77
CA LYS A 446 1.77 32.85 -16.52
C LYS A 446 1.56 31.98 -17.78
N PHE A 447 0.78 30.90 -17.68
CA PHE A 447 0.43 30.07 -18.84
C PHE A 447 -0.54 30.75 -19.81
N VAL A 448 -1.45 31.60 -19.35
CA VAL A 448 -2.33 32.38 -20.24
C VAL A 448 -1.54 33.43 -21.03
N ALA A 449 -0.45 33.97 -20.46
CA ALA A 449 0.44 34.89 -21.14
C ALA A 449 1.19 34.22 -22.32
N LEU A 450 1.40 32.91 -22.25
CA LEU A 450 1.76 32.09 -23.42
C LEU A 450 0.50 31.98 -24.30
N LYS A 451 0.39 32.87 -25.30
CA LYS A 451 -0.79 33.03 -26.17
C LYS A 451 -1.46 31.68 -26.53
N LEU A 452 -2.73 31.53 -26.17
CA LEU A 452 -3.48 30.31 -26.47
C LEU A 452 -3.54 30.03 -27.98
N GLY A 453 -3.21 28.80 -28.36
CA GLY A 453 -3.17 28.38 -29.77
C GLY A 453 -1.81 28.57 -30.44
N ASP A 454 -0.84 29.14 -29.73
CA ASP A 454 0.56 29.13 -30.13
C ASP A 454 1.22 27.77 -29.84
N GLU A 455 2.22 27.41 -30.63
CA GLU A 455 2.97 26.15 -30.50
C GLU A 455 3.66 26.07 -29.14
N ASP A 456 4.20 27.20 -28.66
CA ASP A 456 4.88 27.30 -27.37
C ASP A 456 3.96 26.98 -26.19
N PHE A 457 2.70 27.45 -26.23
CA PHE A 457 1.72 27.09 -25.21
C PHE A 457 1.49 25.57 -25.21
N ALA A 458 1.25 24.98 -26.39
CA ALA A 458 0.95 23.56 -26.53
C ALA A 458 2.08 22.68 -26.00
N ARG A 459 3.33 23.02 -26.36
CA ARG A 459 4.55 22.35 -25.91
C ARG A 459 4.71 22.43 -24.40
N ARG A 460 4.67 23.64 -23.82
CA ARG A 460 4.81 23.85 -22.36
C ARG A 460 3.70 23.17 -21.57
N ALA A 461 2.45 23.27 -22.03
CA ALA A 461 1.34 22.59 -21.40
C ALA A 461 1.49 21.06 -21.43
N ALA A 462 1.97 20.49 -22.53
CA ALA A 462 2.21 19.05 -22.63
C ALA A 462 3.36 18.60 -21.72
N ASN A 463 4.45 19.36 -21.63
CA ASN A 463 5.55 19.09 -20.69
C ASN A 463 5.05 19.04 -19.24
N VAL A 464 4.24 20.02 -18.83
CA VAL A 464 3.62 20.03 -17.49
C VAL A 464 2.77 18.78 -17.26
N LEU A 465 1.90 18.44 -18.21
CA LEU A 465 0.95 17.36 -18.07
C LEU A 465 1.63 15.98 -18.08
N THR A 466 2.70 15.80 -18.85
CA THR A 466 3.44 14.53 -18.93
C THR A 466 4.30 14.27 -17.70
N LEU A 467 4.70 15.32 -16.98
CA LEU A 467 5.37 15.23 -15.68
C LEU A 467 4.41 14.91 -14.51
N VAL A 468 3.10 14.89 -14.74
CA VAL A 468 2.11 14.51 -13.73
C VAL A 468 2.27 13.03 -13.35
N PRO A 469 2.43 12.68 -12.06
CA PRO A 469 2.60 11.29 -11.65
C PRO A 469 1.35 10.46 -11.93
N ALA A 470 1.52 9.18 -12.28
CA ALA A 470 0.39 8.28 -12.41
C ALA A 470 -0.42 8.20 -11.10
N TYR A 471 -1.76 8.15 -11.23
CA TYR A 471 -2.70 8.06 -10.11
C TYR A 471 -2.70 9.23 -9.12
N SER A 472 -2.12 10.39 -9.47
CA SER A 472 -2.13 11.56 -8.58
C SER A 472 -3.46 12.34 -8.59
N ILE A 473 -4.35 12.08 -9.56
CA ILE A 473 -5.67 12.74 -9.67
C ILE A 473 -6.77 11.78 -9.19
N PHE A 474 -7.26 12.00 -7.96
CA PHE A 474 -8.30 11.16 -7.35
C PHE A 474 -9.74 11.61 -7.69
N ASP A 475 -9.99 12.92 -7.73
CA ASP A 475 -11.30 13.51 -8.07
C ASP A 475 -11.13 14.60 -9.14
N TYR A 476 -11.20 14.17 -10.40
CA TYR A 476 -11.01 15.05 -11.56
C TYR A 476 -12.06 16.17 -11.62
N ASN A 477 -13.32 15.85 -11.36
CA ASN A 477 -14.41 16.83 -11.45
C ASN A 477 -14.21 17.96 -10.44
N ARG A 478 -13.84 17.59 -9.20
CA ARG A 478 -13.50 18.57 -8.18
C ARG A 478 -12.25 19.36 -8.55
N LEU A 479 -11.21 18.69 -9.04
CA LEU A 479 -9.95 19.32 -9.42
C LEU A 479 -10.17 20.44 -10.44
N VAL A 480 -10.83 20.17 -11.58
CA VAL A 480 -11.06 21.20 -12.61
C VAL A 480 -12.04 22.29 -12.16
N ARG A 481 -12.87 22.02 -11.13
CA ARG A 481 -13.75 23.03 -10.51
C ARG A 481 -13.01 23.96 -9.56
N GLU A 482 -12.00 23.48 -8.85
CA GLU A 482 -11.32 24.24 -7.79
C GLU A 482 -9.92 24.75 -8.20
N ASN A 483 -9.34 24.22 -9.26
CA ASN A 483 -8.00 24.57 -9.73
C ASN A 483 -8.04 25.19 -11.13
N ARG A 484 -7.79 26.51 -11.21
CA ARG A 484 -7.81 27.27 -12.48
C ARG A 484 -6.76 26.77 -13.47
N LEU A 485 -5.56 26.40 -13.02
CA LEU A 485 -4.51 25.83 -13.87
C LEU A 485 -4.96 24.48 -14.44
N ALA A 486 -5.50 23.58 -13.61
CA ALA A 486 -6.04 22.31 -14.09
C ALA A 486 -7.15 22.50 -15.12
N ARG A 487 -8.09 23.42 -14.86
CA ARG A 487 -9.15 23.76 -15.82
C ARG A 487 -8.60 24.32 -17.13
N LEU A 488 -7.59 25.18 -17.06
CA LEU A 488 -6.92 25.75 -18.23
C LEU A 488 -6.35 24.62 -19.09
N LEU A 489 -5.47 23.79 -18.51
CA LEU A 489 -4.71 22.78 -19.25
C LEU A 489 -5.58 21.60 -19.72
N PHE A 490 -6.50 21.10 -18.88
CA PHE A 490 -7.31 19.90 -19.21
C PHE A 490 -8.60 20.20 -19.97
N GLU A 491 -9.22 21.38 -19.80
CA GLU A 491 -10.57 21.64 -20.34
C GLU A 491 -10.62 22.82 -21.32
N ARG A 492 -9.88 23.91 -21.08
CA ARG A 492 -9.96 25.12 -21.93
C ARG A 492 -9.01 25.10 -23.11
N SER A 493 -7.88 24.41 -23.00
CA SER A 493 -6.83 24.42 -24.03
C SER A 493 -6.82 23.21 -24.95
N VAL A 494 -7.89 22.40 -24.99
CA VAL A 494 -7.97 21.17 -25.79
C VAL A 494 -7.57 21.39 -27.25
N LYS A 495 -8.09 22.45 -27.89
CA LYS A 495 -7.77 22.74 -29.30
C LYS A 495 -6.35 23.28 -29.50
N SER A 496 -5.75 23.89 -28.48
CA SER A 496 -4.40 24.46 -28.58
C SER A 496 -3.34 23.38 -28.82
N PHE A 497 -3.55 22.17 -28.30
CA PHE A 497 -2.63 21.04 -28.54
C PHE A 497 -2.52 20.63 -30.00
N LEU A 498 -3.53 20.91 -30.84
CA LEU A 498 -3.46 20.65 -32.29
C LEU A 498 -2.37 21.48 -33.00
N GLY A 499 -1.84 22.52 -32.35
CA GLY A 499 -0.75 23.33 -32.87
C GLY A 499 0.63 22.67 -32.78
N SER A 500 0.78 21.56 -32.03
CA SER A 500 2.07 20.87 -31.88
C SER A 500 1.92 19.35 -31.96
N PRO A 501 2.36 18.71 -33.07
CA PRO A 501 2.33 17.26 -33.23
C PRO A 501 3.08 16.52 -32.12
N ALA A 502 4.25 17.03 -31.72
CA ALA A 502 5.08 16.47 -30.66
C ALA A 502 4.32 16.47 -29.31
N ALA A 503 3.71 17.61 -28.95
CA ALA A 503 2.93 17.73 -27.72
C ALA A 503 1.80 16.69 -27.62
N VAL A 504 1.07 16.45 -28.73
CA VAL A 504 0.00 15.46 -28.75
C VAL A 504 0.54 14.04 -28.56
N ARG A 505 1.68 13.71 -29.18
CA ARG A 505 2.33 12.40 -29.02
C ARG A 505 2.74 12.17 -27.56
N ASP A 506 3.37 13.15 -26.93
CA ASP A 506 3.80 13.06 -25.53
C ASP A 506 2.59 12.84 -24.60
N LEU A 507 1.47 13.52 -24.84
CA LEU A 507 0.24 13.35 -24.06
C LEU A 507 -0.38 11.95 -24.20
N VAL A 508 -0.29 11.33 -25.39
CA VAL A 508 -0.77 9.95 -25.61
C VAL A 508 0.06 8.95 -24.80
N GLU A 509 1.36 9.20 -24.67
CA GLU A 509 2.31 8.39 -23.91
C GLU A 509 2.36 8.73 -22.41
N GLY A 510 1.67 9.80 -21.98
CA GLY A 510 1.63 10.25 -20.60
C GLY A 510 1.24 9.17 -19.59
N GLY A 511 1.87 9.19 -18.41
CA GLY A 511 1.66 8.18 -17.36
C GLY A 511 0.32 8.29 -16.62
N GLU A 512 -0.33 9.45 -16.66
CA GLU A 512 -1.58 9.73 -15.95
C GLU A 512 -2.82 9.55 -16.86
N VAL A 513 -3.89 8.94 -16.33
CA VAL A 513 -5.06 8.49 -17.13
C VAL A 513 -5.90 9.63 -17.71
N HIS A 514 -6.02 10.75 -16.99
CA HIS A 514 -6.71 11.95 -17.44
C HIS A 514 -5.89 12.71 -18.49
N VAL A 515 -4.55 12.65 -18.42
CA VAL A 515 -3.64 13.18 -19.45
C VAL A 515 -3.83 12.41 -20.77
N GLN A 516 -3.81 11.08 -20.73
CA GLN A 516 -4.13 10.26 -21.91
C GLN A 516 -5.55 10.53 -22.43
N GLN A 517 -6.52 10.68 -21.52
CA GLN A 517 -7.89 10.99 -21.90
C GLN A 517 -8.00 12.34 -22.61
N LEU A 518 -7.25 13.36 -22.17
CA LEU A 518 -7.13 14.63 -22.88
C LEU A 518 -6.58 14.42 -24.29
N ALA A 519 -5.47 13.70 -24.43
CA ALA A 519 -4.87 13.40 -25.74
C ALA A 519 -5.88 12.77 -26.71
N TYR A 520 -6.61 11.76 -26.24
CA TYR A 520 -7.64 11.12 -27.06
C TYR A 520 -8.82 12.04 -27.38
N ARG A 521 -9.19 12.96 -26.49
CA ARG A 521 -10.21 13.99 -26.78
C ARG A 521 -9.73 14.97 -27.87
N VAL A 522 -8.46 15.36 -27.83
CA VAL A 522 -7.83 16.21 -28.86
C VAL A 522 -7.89 15.49 -30.23
N LEU A 523 -7.41 14.25 -30.28
CA LEU A 523 -7.37 13.43 -31.49
C LEU A 523 -8.75 13.02 -32.01
N ALA A 524 -9.76 12.93 -31.14
CA ALA A 524 -11.14 12.64 -31.52
C ALA A 524 -11.94 13.88 -31.97
N SER A 525 -11.35 15.08 -31.91
CA SER A 525 -12.05 16.31 -32.26
C SER A 525 -12.39 16.38 -33.76
N LYS A 526 -13.45 17.12 -34.09
CA LYS A 526 -13.86 17.36 -35.49
C LYS A 526 -13.03 18.48 -36.11
N ASP A 527 -11.72 18.29 -36.20
CA ASP A 527 -10.74 19.20 -36.81
C ASP A 527 -9.88 18.38 -37.78
N GLU A 528 -9.53 18.93 -38.94
CA GLU A 528 -8.75 18.22 -39.96
C GLU A 528 -7.36 17.88 -39.44
N ARG A 529 -6.73 18.79 -38.68
CA ARG A 529 -5.44 18.56 -38.03
C ARG A 529 -5.51 17.40 -37.03
N ALA A 530 -6.64 17.22 -36.35
CA ALA A 530 -6.84 16.11 -35.43
C ALA A 530 -6.86 14.76 -36.17
N GLN A 531 -7.39 14.73 -37.41
CA GLN A 531 -7.39 13.51 -38.23
C GLN A 531 -5.99 13.14 -38.71
N GLU A 532 -5.22 14.12 -39.16
CA GLU A 532 -3.81 13.94 -39.53
C GLU A 532 -3.00 13.42 -38.34
N LEU A 533 -3.08 14.10 -37.19
CA LEU A 533 -2.38 13.69 -35.98
C LEU A 533 -2.83 12.31 -35.47
N ALA A 534 -4.12 11.98 -35.58
CA ALA A 534 -4.61 10.66 -35.18
C ALA A 534 -4.07 9.56 -36.09
N ARG A 535 -3.97 9.81 -37.40
CA ARG A 535 -3.35 8.90 -38.36
C ARG A 535 -1.87 8.71 -38.05
N ASP A 536 -1.16 9.79 -37.77
CA ASP A 536 0.30 9.75 -37.54
C ASP A 536 0.65 9.07 -36.20
N ASN A 537 -0.28 9.00 -35.25
CA ASN A 537 -0.15 8.28 -33.97
C ASN A 537 -0.90 6.92 -33.94
N LEU A 538 -1.27 6.38 -35.12
CA LEU A 538 -2.09 5.16 -35.21
C LEU A 538 -1.42 3.94 -34.57
N ASP A 539 -0.09 3.85 -34.62
CA ASP A 539 0.71 2.80 -34.00
C ASP A 539 0.46 2.67 -32.50
N ILE A 540 0.39 3.80 -31.78
CA ILE A 540 0.11 3.84 -30.34
C ILE A 540 -1.40 3.67 -30.08
N LEU A 541 -2.25 4.34 -30.87
CA LEU A 541 -3.70 4.30 -30.69
C LEU A 541 -4.28 2.89 -30.83
N ILE A 542 -3.79 2.08 -31.76
CA ILE A 542 -4.27 0.69 -31.95
C ILE A 542 -4.07 -0.15 -30.68
N GLY A 543 -3.02 0.11 -29.90
CA GLY A 543 -2.76 -0.57 -28.63
C GLY A 543 -3.85 -0.33 -27.58
N THR A 544 -4.58 0.78 -27.66
CA THR A 544 -5.66 1.14 -26.72
C THR A 544 -6.85 0.16 -26.76
N LEU A 545 -7.04 -0.55 -27.88
CA LEU A 545 -8.08 -1.56 -28.02
C LEU A 545 -7.86 -2.75 -27.08
N LEU A 546 -6.61 -3.19 -26.90
CA LEU A 546 -6.33 -4.41 -26.15
C LEU A 546 -5.84 -4.18 -24.72
N ARG A 547 -5.27 -3.00 -24.42
CA ARG A 547 -4.76 -2.72 -23.07
C ARG A 547 -5.89 -2.41 -22.08
N PRO A 548 -5.70 -2.65 -20.76
CA PRO A 548 -6.63 -2.20 -19.74
C PRO A 548 -6.72 -0.66 -19.72
N LEU A 549 -7.93 -0.12 -19.82
CA LEU A 549 -8.19 1.33 -19.78
C LEU A 549 -9.49 1.61 -19.04
N HIS A 550 -9.54 2.77 -18.38
CA HIS A 550 -10.78 3.28 -17.82
C HIS A 550 -11.82 3.53 -18.92
N ARG A 551 -13.11 3.29 -18.62
CA ARG A 551 -14.20 3.30 -19.62
C ARG A 551 -14.28 4.62 -20.40
N ARG A 552 -14.18 5.77 -19.71
CA ARG A 552 -14.23 7.10 -20.34
C ARG A 552 -13.05 7.36 -21.27
N THR A 553 -11.84 6.99 -20.84
CA THR A 553 -10.61 7.08 -21.64
C THR A 553 -10.72 6.25 -22.92
N ARG A 554 -11.26 5.02 -22.81
CA ARG A 554 -11.49 4.14 -23.96
C ARG A 554 -12.49 4.73 -24.96
N PHE A 555 -13.55 5.40 -24.49
CA PHE A 555 -14.50 6.07 -25.37
C PHE A 555 -13.85 7.19 -26.19
N ALA A 556 -13.00 8.00 -25.56
CA ALA A 556 -12.22 9.01 -26.27
C ALA A 556 -11.28 8.35 -27.29
N ALA A 557 -10.59 7.26 -26.91
CA ALA A 557 -9.69 6.53 -27.81
C ALA A 557 -10.42 5.95 -29.04
N PHE A 558 -11.65 5.45 -28.90
CA PHE A 558 -12.45 5.02 -30.05
C PHE A 558 -12.75 6.17 -31.01
N GLY A 559 -13.02 7.38 -30.49
CA GLY A 559 -13.16 8.58 -31.32
C GLY A 559 -11.87 8.89 -32.11
N ALA A 560 -10.71 8.83 -31.45
CA ALA A 560 -9.41 9.03 -32.09
C ALA A 560 -9.13 7.97 -33.17
N LEU A 561 -9.48 6.70 -32.94
CA LEU A 561 -9.34 5.62 -33.92
C LEU A 561 -10.22 5.81 -35.17
N VAL A 562 -11.43 6.39 -35.02
CA VAL A 562 -12.26 6.77 -36.17
C VAL A 562 -11.58 7.86 -36.99
N ASN A 563 -10.97 8.85 -36.34
CA ASN A 563 -10.23 9.92 -37.00
C ASN A 563 -8.94 9.42 -37.65
N ALA A 564 -8.25 8.44 -37.06
CA ALA A 564 -7.05 7.84 -37.66
C ALA A 564 -7.36 6.99 -38.91
N ALA A 565 -8.57 6.46 -39.03
CA ALA A 565 -9.04 5.69 -40.19
C ALA A 565 -9.46 6.62 -41.36
N THR A 566 -8.51 7.43 -41.85
CA THR A 566 -8.70 8.37 -42.97
C THR A 566 -8.42 7.76 -44.34
N ASN A 567 -7.75 6.61 -44.40
CA ASN A 567 -7.52 5.87 -45.63
C ASN A 567 -7.75 4.36 -45.43
N LEU A 568 -7.79 3.61 -46.54
CA LEU A 568 -8.12 2.19 -46.55
C LEU A 568 -7.15 1.34 -45.72
N GLU A 569 -5.86 1.67 -45.73
CA GLU A 569 -4.84 0.95 -44.98
C GLU A 569 -5.02 1.13 -43.47
N CYS A 570 -5.16 2.37 -43.03
CA CYS A 570 -5.39 2.70 -41.62
C CYS A 570 -6.70 2.07 -41.12
N ALA A 571 -7.77 2.19 -41.91
CA ALA A 571 -9.06 1.57 -41.62
C ALA A 571 -8.94 0.04 -41.46
N ARG A 572 -8.20 -0.63 -42.35
CA ARG A 572 -7.95 -2.08 -42.27
C ARG A 572 -7.23 -2.46 -40.97
N ARG A 573 -6.20 -1.70 -40.58
CA ARG A 573 -5.43 -1.93 -39.34
C ARG A 573 -6.30 -1.77 -38.09
N VAL A 574 -7.07 -0.68 -38.00
CA VAL A 574 -7.99 -0.44 -36.86
C VAL A 574 -9.04 -1.53 -36.78
N LEU A 575 -9.68 -1.86 -37.90
CA LEU A 575 -10.75 -2.85 -37.97
C LEU A 575 -10.27 -4.26 -37.58
N GLY A 576 -9.10 -4.69 -38.07
CA GLY A 576 -8.53 -5.99 -37.71
C GLY A 576 -8.29 -6.12 -36.20
N LYS A 577 -7.77 -5.08 -35.56
CA LYS A 577 -7.56 -5.07 -34.11
C LYS A 577 -8.87 -4.94 -33.33
N ALA A 578 -9.83 -4.14 -33.83
CA ALA A 578 -11.14 -3.99 -33.21
C ALA A 578 -11.92 -5.32 -33.17
N ARG A 579 -11.87 -6.10 -34.26
CA ARG A 579 -12.43 -7.46 -34.31
C ARG A 579 -11.76 -8.37 -33.28
N SER A 580 -10.44 -8.31 -33.17
CA SER A 580 -9.68 -9.09 -32.18
C SER A 580 -10.09 -8.76 -30.73
N ALA A 581 -10.45 -7.50 -30.47
CA ALA A 581 -10.85 -7.05 -29.13
C ALA A 581 -12.18 -7.66 -28.64
N PHE A 582 -13.00 -8.28 -29.50
CA PHE A 582 -14.19 -9.03 -29.06
C PHE A 582 -13.88 -10.29 -28.24
N ALA A 583 -12.67 -10.84 -28.38
CA ALA A 583 -12.20 -11.96 -27.56
C ALA A 583 -11.98 -11.56 -26.09
N LEU A 584 -11.96 -10.25 -25.77
CA LEU A 584 -11.83 -9.78 -24.40
C LEU A 584 -13.14 -10.00 -23.61
N PRO A 585 -13.04 -10.28 -22.30
CA PRO A 585 -14.23 -10.47 -21.45
C PRO A 585 -15.17 -9.25 -21.45
N ASP A 586 -16.48 -9.50 -21.44
CA ASP A 586 -17.51 -8.44 -21.40
C ASP A 586 -17.42 -7.58 -20.14
N ARG A 587 -16.93 -8.16 -19.05
CA ARG A 587 -16.83 -7.49 -17.76
C ARG A 587 -15.85 -6.32 -17.85
N ARG A 588 -16.38 -5.09 -17.81
CA ARG A 588 -15.66 -3.79 -17.89
C ARG A 588 -15.15 -3.39 -19.28
N TYR A 589 -15.42 -4.18 -20.33
CA TYR A 589 -15.10 -3.81 -21.71
C TYR A 589 -16.37 -3.34 -22.45
N PRO A 590 -16.38 -2.13 -23.06
CA PRO A 590 -17.57 -1.60 -23.73
C PRO A 590 -17.77 -2.17 -25.15
N LYS A 591 -18.32 -3.38 -25.25
CA LYS A 591 -18.53 -4.07 -26.55
C LYS A 591 -19.50 -3.33 -27.48
N GLU A 592 -20.56 -2.70 -26.96
CA GLU A 592 -21.48 -1.91 -27.77
C GLU A 592 -20.78 -0.75 -28.48
N GLN A 593 -19.93 -0.01 -27.77
CA GLN A 593 -19.19 1.10 -28.36
C GLN A 593 -18.08 0.61 -29.30
N LEU A 594 -17.55 -0.60 -29.08
CA LEU A 594 -16.65 -1.27 -30.04
C LEU A 594 -17.38 -1.61 -31.35
N VAL A 595 -18.62 -2.11 -31.27
CA VAL A 595 -19.49 -2.29 -32.45
C VAL A 595 -19.70 -0.94 -33.16
N GLY A 596 -19.96 0.12 -32.39
CA GLY A 596 -20.11 1.48 -32.94
C GLY A 596 -18.86 1.99 -33.67
N LEU A 597 -17.65 1.69 -33.17
CA LEU A 597 -16.39 1.98 -33.86
C LEU A 597 -16.32 1.24 -35.21
N ILE A 598 -16.59 -0.06 -35.20
CA ILE A 598 -16.55 -0.91 -36.40
C ILE A 598 -17.56 -0.43 -37.44
N ALA A 599 -18.80 -0.16 -37.02
CA ALA A 599 -19.86 0.32 -37.90
C ALA A 599 -19.50 1.65 -38.58
N LYS A 600 -18.88 2.59 -37.85
CA LYS A 600 -18.44 3.87 -38.42
C LYS A 600 -17.35 3.70 -39.48
N ILE A 601 -16.41 2.80 -39.26
CA ILE A 601 -15.33 2.52 -40.23
C ILE A 601 -15.90 1.83 -41.47
N LEU A 602 -16.73 0.79 -41.29
CA LEU A 602 -17.38 0.08 -42.40
C LEU A 602 -18.37 0.96 -43.17
N ALA A 603 -18.95 1.97 -42.53
CA ALA A 603 -19.80 2.92 -43.23
C ALA A 603 -19.01 3.81 -44.20
N ARG A 604 -17.73 4.07 -43.92
CA ARG A 604 -16.81 4.85 -44.76
C ARG A 604 -16.07 3.97 -45.77
N TYR A 605 -15.74 2.73 -45.41
CA TYR A 605 -15.05 1.74 -46.27
C TYR A 605 -15.83 0.42 -46.31
N PRO A 606 -16.96 0.35 -47.04
CA PRO A 606 -17.80 -0.86 -47.09
C PRO A 606 -17.06 -2.11 -47.60
N GLU A 607 -16.05 -1.94 -48.44
CA GLU A 607 -15.20 -3.00 -49.01
C GLU A 607 -14.40 -3.79 -47.96
N LEU A 608 -14.25 -3.26 -46.73
CA LEU A 608 -13.59 -3.96 -45.63
C LEU A 608 -14.52 -4.91 -44.86
N GLY A 609 -15.81 -4.92 -45.18
CA GLY A 609 -16.83 -5.71 -44.49
C GLY A 609 -16.68 -7.21 -44.72
N GLY A 610 -16.71 -7.99 -43.62
CA GLY A 610 -16.80 -9.45 -43.72
C GLY A 610 -18.21 -9.92 -44.10
N PRO A 611 -18.40 -11.22 -44.40
CA PRO A 611 -19.69 -11.78 -44.80
C PRO A 611 -20.84 -11.51 -43.80
N ARG A 612 -20.52 -11.38 -42.51
CA ARG A 612 -21.49 -11.12 -41.42
C ARG A 612 -21.65 -9.65 -41.06
N GLU A 613 -20.96 -8.75 -41.74
CA GLU A 613 -20.93 -7.30 -41.46
C GLU A 613 -21.46 -6.47 -42.64
N GLN A 614 -22.09 -7.12 -43.61
CA GLN A 614 -22.70 -6.46 -44.77
C GLN A 614 -23.95 -5.66 -44.35
N ARG A 615 -24.18 -4.52 -45.01
CA ARG A 615 -25.37 -3.70 -44.79
C ARG A 615 -26.62 -4.47 -45.20
N VAL A 616 -27.51 -4.76 -44.25
CA VAL A 616 -28.84 -5.28 -44.53
C VAL A 616 -29.74 -4.11 -44.97
N ILE A 617 -30.02 -4.03 -46.27
CA ILE A 617 -30.94 -3.02 -46.81
C ILE A 617 -32.36 -3.55 -46.68
N TYR A 618 -33.10 -3.08 -45.69
CA TYR A 618 -34.54 -3.34 -45.61
C TYR A 618 -35.27 -2.47 -46.64
N ARG A 619 -35.71 -3.06 -47.76
CA ARG A 619 -36.71 -2.39 -48.62
C ARG A 619 -38.04 -2.35 -47.86
N ARG A 620 -38.66 -1.18 -47.79
CA ARG A 620 -40.08 -1.08 -47.40
C ARG A 620 -40.87 -1.90 -48.41
N ALA A 621 -41.66 -2.86 -47.93
CA ALA A 621 -42.69 -3.50 -48.73
C ALA A 621 -43.69 -2.42 -49.16
N GLY A 622 -43.98 -2.37 -50.47
CA GLY A 622 -44.96 -1.46 -51.06
C GLY A 622 -46.39 -1.78 -50.62
#